data_AF-A0A5K1AX76-F1
#
_entry.id   AF-A0A5K1AX76-F1
#
_cell.length_a   1.000
_cell.length_b   1.000
_cell.length_c   1.000
_cell.angle_alpha   90.00
_cell.angle_beta   90.00
_cell.angle_gamma   90.00
#
_symmetry.space_group_name_H-M   'P 1'
#
loop_
_entity.id
_entity.type
_entity.pdbx_description
1 polymer ?
#
loop_
_entity_poly.entity_id
_entity_poly.type
_entity_poly.pdbx_seq_one_letter_code
_entity_poly.pdbx_strand_id
1 'polypeptide(L)'
;NDGATILESMDVDNQIAKLMVELSKSQDYEIGDGTTGVVVMAGALLEQAERLLDQGIHPIRIAEGFEMASRIAVEHLEHIAHKFEFSLTNIEPLVQTCMTTLSSK
;
A
#
# COMPACT_ATOMS: atom_id res chain seq x y z
N ASN A 1 -7.84 -14.46 -0.25
CA ASN A 1 -6.72 -13.82 -0.97
C ASN A 1 -6.18 -12.66 -0.13
N ASP A 2 -5.91 -12.88 1.17
CA ASP A 2 -5.47 -11.81 2.07
C ASP A 2 -3.96 -11.95 2.32
N GLY A 3 -3.20 -10.95 1.88
CA GLY A 3 -1.75 -10.92 2.01
C GLY A 3 -1.29 -10.88 3.46
N ALA A 4 -2.04 -10.22 4.35
CA ALA A 4 -1.69 -10.12 5.76
C ALA A 4 -1.75 -11.48 6.45
N THR A 5 -2.85 -12.23 6.29
CA THR A 5 -2.99 -13.59 6.83
C THR A 5 -1.90 -14.53 6.34
N ILE A 6 -1.54 -14.48 5.04
CA ILE A 6 -0.49 -15.33 4.47
C ILE A 6 0.86 -14.97 5.10
N LEU A 7 1.20 -13.69 5.13
CA LEU A 7 2.46 -13.19 5.68
C LEU A 7 2.61 -13.49 7.17
N GLU A 8 1.52 -13.50 7.94
CA GLU A 8 1.52 -13.90 9.35
C GLU A 8 1.83 -15.38 9.58
N SER A 9 1.38 -16.24 8.66
CA SER A 9 1.59 -17.68 8.74
C SER A 9 2.97 -18.14 8.25
N MET A 10 3.72 -17.24 7.61
CA MET A 10 5.06 -17.53 7.10
C MET A 10 6.09 -17.35 8.21
N ASP A 11 6.92 -18.38 8.43
CA ASP A 11 8.07 -18.27 9.30
C ASP A 11 9.21 -17.57 8.55
N VAL A 12 9.49 -16.31 8.89
CA VAL A 12 10.43 -15.46 8.16
C VAL A 12 11.55 -14.96 9.07
N ASP A 13 12.76 -15.38 8.76
CA ASP A 13 13.98 -14.96 9.47
C ASP A 13 14.59 -13.66 8.91
N ASN A 14 14.34 -13.37 7.64
CA ASN A 14 14.90 -12.19 6.96
C ASN A 14 14.27 -10.90 7.51
N GLN A 15 15.11 -9.94 7.93
CA GLN A 15 14.65 -8.66 8.50
C GLN A 15 13.79 -7.83 7.54
N ILE A 16 14.09 -7.83 6.23
CA ILE A 16 13.27 -7.15 5.23
C ILE A 16 11.91 -7.83 5.12
N ALA A 17 11.87 -9.15 5.17
CA ALA A 17 10.62 -9.88 5.13
C ALA A 17 9.76 -9.62 6.39
N LYS A 18 10.38 -9.51 7.57
CA LYS A 18 9.69 -9.07 8.80
C LYS A 18 9.09 -7.67 8.66
N LEU A 19 9.83 -6.73 8.07
CA LEU A 19 9.30 -5.39 7.77
C LEU A 19 8.12 -5.43 6.79
N MET A 20 8.14 -6.31 5.78
CA MET A 20 7.01 -6.47 4.85
C MET A 20 5.78 -7.06 5.55
N VAL A 21 5.98 -8.00 6.48
CA VAL A 21 4.90 -8.55 7.32
C VAL A 21 4.30 -7.43 8.19
N GLU A 22 5.11 -6.65 8.87
CA GLU A 22 4.66 -5.52 9.70
C GLU A 22 3.91 -4.47 8.87
N LEU A 23 4.43 -4.11 7.69
CA LEU A 23 3.77 -3.20 6.76
C LEU A 23 2.38 -3.69 6.36
N SER A 24 2.26 -4.98 6.00
CA SER A 24 0.97 -5.57 5.63
C SER A 24 -0.01 -5.60 6.81
N LYS A 25 0.47 -5.86 8.04
CA LYS A 25 -0.37 -5.85 9.25
C LYS A 25 -0.88 -4.45 9.57
N SER A 26 -0.02 -3.44 9.46
CA SER A 26 -0.44 -2.04 9.67
C SER A 26 -1.52 -1.62 8.67
N GLN A 27 -1.41 -2.04 7.40
CA GLN A 27 -2.43 -1.78 6.39
C GLN A 27 -3.75 -2.47 6.72
N ASP A 28 -3.72 -3.72 7.17
CA ASP A 28 -4.93 -4.46 7.56
C ASP A 28 -5.59 -3.84 8.80
N TYR A 29 -4.80 -3.45 9.81
CA TYR A 29 -5.31 -2.88 11.06
C TYR A 29 -5.96 -1.50 10.88
N GLU A 30 -5.34 -0.61 10.11
CA GLU A 30 -5.84 0.77 9.93
C GLU A 30 -6.92 0.88 8.84
N ILE A 31 -6.79 0.11 7.75
CA ILE A 31 -7.63 0.25 6.54
C ILE A 31 -8.49 -0.99 6.28
N GLY A 32 -7.97 -2.19 6.52
CA GLY A 32 -8.68 -3.47 6.33
C GLY A 32 -8.81 -3.92 4.86
N ASP A 33 -8.11 -3.26 3.93
CA ASP A 33 -8.03 -3.65 2.51
C ASP A 33 -6.67 -3.23 1.92
N GLY A 34 -6.29 -3.84 0.79
CA GLY A 34 -5.07 -3.51 0.05
C GLY A 34 -3.78 -4.12 0.60
N THR A 35 -3.87 -5.08 1.52
CA THR A 35 -2.72 -5.76 2.18
C THR A 35 -1.72 -6.34 1.17
N THR A 36 -2.21 -6.97 0.11
CA THR A 36 -1.36 -7.47 -0.99
C THR A 36 -0.74 -6.34 -1.80
N GLY A 37 -1.51 -5.28 -2.08
CA GLY A 37 -1.08 -4.17 -2.94
C GLY A 37 0.09 -3.39 -2.34
N VAL A 38 0.05 -3.12 -1.04
CA VAL A 38 1.12 -2.37 -0.35
C VAL A 38 2.45 -3.13 -0.37
N VAL A 39 2.42 -4.45 -0.21
CA VAL A 39 3.62 -5.30 -0.22
C VAL A 39 4.23 -5.37 -1.63
N VAL A 40 3.39 -5.55 -2.66
CA VAL A 40 3.84 -5.55 -4.06
C VAL A 40 4.46 -4.19 -4.43
N MET A 41 3.83 -3.10 -4.00
CA MET A 41 4.35 -1.75 -4.24
C MET A 41 5.70 -1.52 -3.56
N ALA A 42 5.85 -1.92 -2.30
CA ALA A 42 7.12 -1.81 -1.58
C ALA A 42 8.23 -2.63 -2.24
N GLY A 43 7.93 -3.86 -2.70
CA GLY A 43 8.87 -4.69 -3.45
C GLY A 43 9.33 -4.03 -4.74
N ALA A 44 8.41 -3.47 -5.53
CA ALA A 44 8.75 -2.78 -6.77
C ALA A 44 9.60 -1.52 -6.54
N LEU A 45 9.32 -0.76 -5.47
CA LEU A 45 10.12 0.41 -5.09
C LEU A 45 11.55 0.00 -4.69
N LEU A 46 11.71 -1.12 -3.96
CA LEU A 46 13.03 -1.65 -3.62
C LEU A 46 13.81 -2.10 -4.85
N GLU A 47 13.16 -2.76 -5.81
CA GLU A 47 13.78 -3.15 -7.09
C GLU A 47 14.24 -1.91 -7.87
N GLN A 48 13.44 -0.83 -7.91
CA GLN A 48 13.90 0.41 -8.54
C GLN A 48 15.02 1.09 -7.76
N ALA A 49 15.00 1.04 -6.42
CA ALA A 49 16.08 1.56 -5.60
C ALA A 49 17.39 0.82 -5.89
N GLU A 50 17.38 -0.51 -6.02
CA GLU A 50 18.54 -1.31 -6.41
C GLU A 50 19.14 -0.83 -7.74
N ARG A 51 18.30 -0.61 -8.75
CA ARG A 51 18.77 -0.11 -10.07
C ARG A 51 19.41 1.29 -9.98
N LEU A 52 18.92 2.15 -9.09
CA LEU A 52 19.50 3.47 -8.87
C LEU A 52 20.83 3.38 -8.10
N LEU A 53 20.94 2.43 -7.16
CA LEU A 53 22.19 2.13 -6.47
C LEU A 53 23.26 1.62 -7.44
N ASP A 54 22.90 0.74 -8.38
CA ASP A 54 23.79 0.24 -9.44
C ASP A 54 24.32 1.37 -10.34
N GLN A 55 23.54 2.45 -10.49
CA GLN A 55 23.95 3.66 -11.20
C GLN A 55 24.82 4.60 -10.35
N GLY A 56 25.13 4.24 -9.11
CA GLY A 56 25.95 5.02 -8.19
C GLY A 56 25.19 6.14 -7.47
N ILE A 57 23.86 6.14 -7.47
CA ILE A 57 23.07 7.14 -6.76
C ILE A 57 23.10 6.83 -5.27
N HIS A 58 23.41 7.83 -4.45
CA HIS A 58 23.53 7.65 -3.01
C HIS A 58 22.17 7.26 -2.37
N PRO A 59 22.10 6.24 -1.49
CA PRO A 59 20.85 5.75 -0.90
C PRO A 59 19.99 6.84 -0.26
N ILE A 60 20.61 7.78 0.45
CA ILE A 60 19.91 8.91 1.08
C ILE A 60 19.15 9.76 0.04
N ARG A 61 19.74 10.01 -1.15
CA ARG A 61 19.07 10.78 -2.20
C ARG A 61 17.89 10.02 -2.80
N ILE A 62 17.96 8.69 -2.86
CA ILE A 62 16.85 7.84 -3.32
C ILE A 62 15.70 7.94 -2.31
N ALA A 63 16.00 7.81 -1.02
CA ALA A 63 15.00 7.91 0.05
C ALA A 63 14.31 9.29 0.05
N GLU A 64 15.08 10.38 0.00
CA GLU A 64 14.55 11.74 -0.13
C GLU A 64 13.67 11.90 -1.38
N GLY A 65 14.12 11.33 -2.51
CA GLY A 65 13.35 11.34 -3.76
C GLY A 65 12.02 10.60 -3.66
N PHE A 66 11.99 9.44 -3.01
CA PHE A 66 10.76 8.69 -2.76
C PHE A 66 9.81 9.41 -1.80
N GLU A 67 10.33 10.08 -0.77
CA GLU A 67 9.51 10.91 0.13
C GLU A 67 8.88 12.10 -0.62
N MET A 68 9.66 12.77 -1.48
CA MET A 68 9.14 13.82 -2.35
C MET A 68 8.08 13.29 -3.32
N ALA A 69 8.33 12.16 -3.97
CA ALA A 69 7.39 11.53 -4.89
C ALA A 69 6.08 11.12 -4.19
N SER A 70 6.17 10.58 -2.98
CA SER A 70 5.00 10.22 -2.16
C SER A 70 4.10 11.42 -1.91
N ARG A 71 4.67 12.58 -1.51
CA ARG A 71 3.89 13.81 -1.31
C ARG A 71 3.14 14.26 -2.57
N ILE A 72 3.83 14.26 -3.72
CA ILE A 72 3.23 14.62 -5.00
C ILE A 72 2.11 13.64 -5.39
N ALA A 73 2.33 12.34 -5.17
CA ALA A 73 1.33 11.31 -5.45
C ALA A 73 0.08 11.49 -4.59
N VAL A 74 0.24 11.76 -3.29
CA VAL A 74 -0.88 12.02 -2.37
C VAL A 74 -1.64 13.29 -2.76
N GLU A 75 -0.95 14.39 -3.05
CA GLU A 75 -1.58 15.63 -3.52
C GLU A 75 -2.37 15.41 -4.82
N HIS A 76 -1.82 14.60 -5.74
CA HIS A 76 -2.53 14.24 -6.96
C HIS A 76 -3.78 13.38 -6.69
N LEU A 77 -3.69 12.41 -5.77
CA LEU A 77 -4.83 11.60 -5.35
C LEU A 77 -5.96 12.47 -4.78
N GLU A 78 -5.64 13.48 -3.97
CA GLU A 78 -6.63 14.44 -3.47
C GLU A 78 -7.29 15.23 -4.59
N HIS A 79 -6.53 15.65 -5.61
CA HIS A 79 -7.07 16.40 -6.74
C HIS A 79 -8.01 15.57 -7.64
N ILE A 80 -7.75 14.26 -7.79
CA ILE A 80 -8.60 13.37 -8.60
C ILE A 80 -9.69 12.68 -7.78
N ALA A 81 -9.70 12.86 -6.45
CA ALA A 81 -10.66 12.22 -5.57
C ALA A 81 -12.07 12.76 -5.81
N HIS A 82 -13.02 11.85 -5.96
CA HIS A 82 -14.45 12.18 -5.98
C HIS A 82 -15.08 11.77 -4.66
N LYS A 83 -15.62 12.75 -3.92
CA LYS A 83 -16.31 12.49 -2.66
C LYS A 83 -17.75 12.09 -2.93
N PHE A 84 -18.15 10.94 -2.40
CA PHE A 84 -19.54 10.47 -2.41
C PHE A 84 -20.15 10.68 -1.04
N GLU A 85 -21.18 11.53 -0.96
CA GLU A 85 -21.94 11.74 0.28
C GLU A 85 -22.83 10.53 0.57
N PHE A 86 -22.86 10.09 1.82
CA PHE A 86 -23.71 9.00 2.29
C PHE A 86 -24.45 9.41 3.55
N SER A 87 -25.59 8.77 3.82
CA SER A 87 -26.38 9.03 5.02
C SER A 87 -27.13 7.77 5.45
N LEU A 88 -27.76 7.80 6.64
CA LEU A 88 -28.64 6.72 7.10
C LEU A 88 -29.80 6.42 6.13
N THR A 89 -30.19 7.40 5.30
CA THR A 89 -31.26 7.26 4.30
C THR A 89 -30.74 6.99 2.89
N ASN A 90 -29.43 7.15 2.65
CA ASN A 90 -28.78 6.85 1.37
C ASN A 90 -27.43 6.17 1.61
N ILE A 91 -27.49 4.85 1.74
CA ILE A 91 -26.31 3.98 1.96
C ILE A 91 -25.75 3.41 0.66
N GLU A 92 -26.37 3.69 -0.49
CA GLU A 92 -26.00 3.11 -1.79
C GLU A 92 -24.50 3.26 -2.13
N PRO A 93 -23.83 4.42 -1.89
CA PRO A 93 -22.39 4.52 -2.14
C PRO A 93 -21.55 3.55 -1.32
N LEU A 94 -21.95 3.29 -0.06
CA LEU A 94 -21.28 2.32 0.80
C LEU A 94 -21.50 0.89 0.29
N VAL A 95 -22.71 0.56 -0.13
CA VAL A 95 -23.03 -0.75 -0.72
C VAL A 95 -22.18 -0.99 -1.97
N GLN A 96 -22.07 -0.01 -2.88
CA GLN A 96 -21.24 -0.13 -4.08
C GLN A 96 -19.76 -0.33 -3.76
N THR A 97 -19.26 0.35 -2.71
CA THR A 97 -17.89 0.18 -2.22
C THR A 97 -17.68 -1.25 -1.71
N CYS A 98 -18.57 -1.74 -0.84
CA CYS A 98 -18.51 -3.11 -0.33
C CYS A 98 -18.61 -4.17 -1.43
N MET A 99 -19.47 -3.97 -2.44
CA MET A 99 -19.60 -4.89 -3.57
C MET A 99 -18.30 -4.99 -4.37
N THR A 100 -17.59 -3.88 -4.54
CA THR A 100 -16.29 -3.86 -5.22
C THR A 100 -15.25 -4.63 -4.40
N THR A 101 -15.15 -4.37 -3.09
CA THR A 101 -14.21 -5.09 -2.20
C THR A 101 -14.52 -6.58 -2.08
N LEU A 102 -15.80 -6.97 -2.04
CA LEU A 102 -16.21 -8.37 -1.95
C LEU A 102 -16.02 -9.14 -3.26
N SER A 103 -15.96 -8.46 -4.41
CA SER A 103 -15.81 -9.10 -5.72
C SER A 103 -14.45 -9.77 -5.94
N SER A 104 -13.43 -9.43 -5.14
CA SER A 104 -12.09 -10.00 -5.20
C SER A 104 -11.85 -11.15 -4.19
N LYS A 105 -12.89 -11.55 -3.46
CA LYS A 105 -12.87 -12.69 -2.52
C LYS A 105 -13.31 -14.00 -3.15
#